data_AF-A0AAW5VB95-F1
#
_entry.id   AF-A0AAW5VB95-F1
#
_cell.length_a   1.000
_cell.length_b   1.000
_cell.length_c   1.000
_cell.angle_alpha   90.00
_cell.angle_beta   90.00
_cell.angle_gamma   90.00
#
_symmetry.space_group_name_H-M   'P 1'
#
loop_
_entity.id
_entity.type
_entity.pdbx_description
1 polymer ?
#
loop_
_entity_poly.entity_id
_entity_poly.type
_entity_poly.pdbx_seq_one_letter_code
_entity_poly.pdbx_strand_id
1 'polypeptide(L)'
;MNQNKKTLKSSLIGISLALLLATSFVGCTESGAKKEDDPSALLYLVNNRTSLNAVQQICLGTYVAANSCVGGTEFFNPGVGCSLTKLEGKTTDDLNALKECVLKKVNDTVQPCNLPQFTYALAQQALAGAFAACNTSYTTTAGATVDLKGYLVY
;
A
#
# COMPACT_ATOMS: atom_id res chain seq x y z
N MET A 1 39.20 50.82 11.91
CA MET A 1 40.61 50.60 12.28
C MET A 1 40.81 49.13 12.60
N ASN A 2 41.81 48.51 11.96
CA ASN A 2 42.58 47.32 12.32
C ASN A 2 41.93 45.96 12.64
N GLN A 3 42.28 45.00 11.78
CA GLN A 3 42.47 43.59 12.12
C GLN A 3 43.53 43.42 13.24
N ASN A 4 43.42 42.35 14.05
CA ASN A 4 44.49 41.36 14.21
C ASN A 4 44.22 40.25 15.28
N LYS A 5 44.52 39.01 14.85
CA LYS A 5 45.26 37.92 15.54
C LYS A 5 44.55 37.15 16.69
N LYS A 6 44.24 35.84 16.50
CA LYS A 6 45.12 34.65 16.68
C LYS A 6 45.46 34.46 18.19
N THR A 7 45.17 33.36 18.92
CA THR A 7 45.57 31.96 18.71
C THR A 7 45.19 31.09 19.94
N LEU A 8 44.65 29.89 19.67
CA LEU A 8 44.79 28.55 20.31
C LEU A 8 45.09 28.34 21.81
N LYS A 9 44.35 27.38 22.41
CA LYS A 9 44.84 26.16 23.13
C LYS A 9 43.61 25.33 23.58
N SER A 10 43.32 24.18 22.96
CA SER A 10 43.83 22.84 23.24
C SER A 10 43.07 22.11 24.38
N SER A 11 42.79 20.84 24.13
CA SER A 11 42.22 19.80 25.01
C SER A 11 40.70 19.64 25.00
N LEU A 12 40.22 18.80 24.08
CA LEU A 12 39.08 17.88 24.26
C LEU A 12 39.03 16.92 23.05
N ILE A 13 40.17 16.26 22.79
CA ILE A 13 40.21 15.05 21.98
C ILE A 13 40.44 13.91 22.98
N GLY A 14 39.35 13.26 23.37
CA GLY A 14 39.42 12.17 24.32
C GLY A 14 38.04 11.86 24.88
N ILE A 15 37.60 10.63 24.65
CA ILE A 15 36.38 10.01 25.18
C ILE A 15 35.10 10.37 24.41
N SER A 16 34.87 9.66 23.30
CA SER A 16 33.58 8.99 23.02
C SER A 16 33.69 7.99 21.87
N LEU A 17 34.81 7.26 21.77
CA LEU A 17 34.92 6.06 20.92
C LEU A 17 34.32 4.81 21.59
N ALA A 18 33.55 4.99 22.68
CA ALA A 18 32.85 3.93 23.40
C ALA A 18 31.35 3.87 23.09
N LEU A 19 30.79 4.81 22.32
CA LEU A 19 29.37 4.77 21.93
C LEU A 19 29.11 4.10 20.57
N LEU A 20 30.15 3.53 19.95
CA LEU A 20 30.09 2.88 18.63
C LEU A 20 30.04 1.34 18.72
N LEU A 21 29.80 0.77 19.91
CA LEU A 21 29.67 -0.68 20.13
C LEU A 21 28.31 -1.12 20.70
N ALA A 22 27.27 -0.30 20.58
CA ALA A 22 25.88 -0.76 20.74
C ALA A 22 25.25 -1.01 19.36
N THR A 23 25.86 -1.91 18.60
CA THR A 23 25.12 -2.64 17.56
C THR A 23 24.07 -3.52 18.21
N SER A 24 23.05 -3.88 17.42
CA SER A 24 22.01 -4.86 17.71
C SER A 24 21.04 -4.49 18.83
N PHE A 25 20.12 -3.58 18.53
CA PHE A 25 18.78 -4.00 18.10
C PHE A 25 18.30 -2.99 17.06
N VAL A 26 18.48 -3.32 15.78
CA VAL A 26 17.44 -2.94 14.82
C VAL A 26 16.24 -3.70 15.36
N GLY A 27 15.40 -3.03 16.13
CA GLY A 27 14.09 -3.58 16.39
C GLY A 27 13.53 -3.81 15.01
N CYS A 28 13.43 -5.07 14.60
CA CYS A 28 12.38 -5.44 13.67
C CYS A 28 11.14 -4.88 14.35
N THR A 29 10.71 -3.68 13.93
CA THR A 29 9.33 -3.27 14.17
C THR A 29 8.54 -4.48 13.69
N GLU A 30 7.66 -5.01 14.54
CA GLU A 30 6.82 -6.14 14.15
C GLU A 30 6.22 -5.78 12.78
N SER A 31 6.70 -6.47 11.75
CA SER A 31 6.31 -6.21 10.38
C SER A 31 4.82 -6.53 10.35
N GLY A 32 3.98 -5.51 10.19
CA GLY A 32 2.52 -5.65 10.25
C GLY A 32 1.80 -4.76 11.27
N ALA A 33 2.51 -3.92 12.04
CA ALA A 33 1.87 -2.96 12.95
C ALA A 33 1.55 -1.60 12.29
N LYS A 34 2.12 -1.30 11.11
CA LYS A 34 1.92 -0.04 10.39
C LYS A 34 1.35 -0.27 9.01
N LYS A 35 0.50 0.65 8.57
CA LYS A 35 -0.08 0.69 7.22
C LYS A 35 0.98 0.65 6.09
N GLU A 36 2.20 1.08 6.38
CA GLU A 36 3.34 1.03 5.46
C GLU A 36 3.91 -0.38 5.24
N ASP A 37 3.52 -1.37 6.05
CA ASP A 37 4.07 -2.72 6.03
C ASP A 37 3.24 -3.72 5.21
N ASP A 38 2.21 -3.30 4.43
CA ASP A 38 1.48 -4.23 3.55
C ASP A 38 2.47 -4.89 2.57
N PRO A 39 2.89 -6.15 2.83
CA PRO A 39 3.94 -6.75 2.06
C PRO A 39 3.37 -7.37 0.79
N SER A 40 2.05 -7.34 0.59
CA SER A 40 1.38 -8.19 -0.39
C SER A 40 1.73 -7.79 -1.83
N ALA A 41 1.82 -6.49 -2.11
CA ALA A 41 2.26 -5.99 -3.42
C ALA A 41 3.76 -6.25 -3.65
N LEU A 42 4.60 -6.07 -2.64
CA LEU A 42 6.04 -6.38 -2.72
C LEU A 42 6.28 -7.88 -2.92
N LEU A 43 5.56 -8.72 -2.19
CA LEU A 43 5.60 -10.17 -2.29
C LEU A 43 5.13 -10.64 -3.66
N TYR A 44 4.09 -10.01 -4.21
CA TYR A 44 3.65 -10.26 -5.58
C TYR A 44 4.78 -9.97 -6.58
N LEU A 45 5.42 -8.80 -6.48
CA LEU A 45 6.51 -8.39 -7.38
C LEU A 45 7.72 -9.31 -7.27
N VAL A 46 8.09 -9.72 -6.06
CA VAL A 46 9.21 -10.64 -5.81
C VAL A 46 8.94 -12.03 -6.40
N ASN A 47 7.70 -12.51 -6.33
CA ASN A 47 7.28 -13.81 -6.85
C ASN A 47 7.00 -13.80 -8.36
N ASN A 48 6.80 -12.63 -8.96
CA ASN A 48 6.54 -12.46 -10.39
C ASN A 48 7.65 -11.62 -11.04
N ARG A 49 8.86 -12.20 -11.15
CA ARG A 49 10.08 -11.51 -11.64
C ARG A 49 10.05 -11.12 -13.14
N THR A 50 9.03 -11.53 -13.88
CA THR A 50 8.79 -11.09 -15.26
C THR A 50 8.11 -9.72 -15.29
N SER A 51 8.33 -8.93 -16.35
CA SER A 51 7.67 -7.64 -16.53
C SER A 51 6.15 -7.81 -16.49
N LEU A 52 5.49 -7.08 -15.59
CA LEU A 52 4.03 -7.08 -15.48
C LEU A 52 3.38 -6.57 -16.76
N ASN A 53 2.33 -7.25 -17.23
CA ASN A 53 1.50 -6.70 -18.29
C ASN A 53 0.60 -5.56 -17.76
N ALA A 54 0.00 -4.78 -18.68
CA ALA A 54 -0.80 -3.61 -18.30
C ALA A 54 -1.96 -3.94 -17.35
N VAL A 55 -2.64 -5.08 -17.56
CA VAL A 55 -3.77 -5.52 -16.72
C VAL A 55 -3.30 -5.85 -15.30
N GLN A 56 -2.17 -6.55 -15.16
CA GLN A 56 -1.56 -6.84 -13.86
C GLN A 56 -1.12 -5.56 -13.14
N GLN A 57 -0.54 -4.60 -13.85
CA GLN A 57 -0.14 -3.32 -13.24
C GLN A 57 -1.34 -2.56 -12.67
N ILE A 58 -2.45 -2.49 -13.40
CA ILE A 58 -3.68 -1.85 -12.93
C ILE A 58 -4.26 -2.62 -11.74
N CYS A 59 -4.31 -3.95 -11.82
CA CYS A 59 -4.79 -4.79 -10.73
C CYS A 59 -3.99 -4.56 -9.44
N LEU A 60 -2.65 -4.63 -9.51
CA LEU A 60 -1.80 -4.44 -8.33
C LEU A 60 -1.94 -3.05 -7.73
N GLY A 61 -1.94 -1.99 -8.56
CA GLY A 61 -2.17 -0.63 -8.08
C GLY A 61 -3.53 -0.47 -7.39
N THR A 62 -4.54 -1.20 -7.87
CA THR A 62 -5.88 -1.21 -7.27
C THR A 62 -5.90 -1.95 -5.94
N TYR A 63 -5.22 -3.08 -5.83
CA TYR A 63 -5.07 -3.82 -4.56
C TYR A 63 -4.31 -3.00 -3.51
N VAL A 64 -3.24 -2.30 -3.90
CA VAL A 64 -2.53 -1.36 -3.01
C VAL A 64 -3.47 -0.26 -2.51
N ALA A 65 -4.26 0.33 -3.41
CA ALA A 65 -5.24 1.34 -3.02
C ALA A 65 -6.31 0.77 -2.06
N ALA A 66 -6.82 -0.44 -2.33
CA ALA A 66 -7.80 -1.11 -1.49
C ALA A 66 -7.23 -1.44 -0.10
N ASN A 67 -6.01 -1.97 -0.04
CA ASN A 67 -5.29 -2.25 1.21
C ASN A 67 -4.94 -1.00 2.00
N SER A 68 -4.88 0.17 1.36
CA SER A 68 -4.76 1.42 2.10
C SER A 68 -5.96 1.69 3.03
N CYS A 69 -7.08 1.00 2.84
CA CYS A 69 -8.25 1.05 3.71
C CYS A 69 -8.27 -0.04 4.79
N VAL A 70 -7.23 -0.87 4.88
CA VAL A 70 -7.09 -1.93 5.88
C VAL A 70 -5.92 -1.60 6.81
N GLY A 71 -6.20 -1.53 8.11
CA GLY A 71 -5.22 -1.18 9.14
C GLY A 71 -4.78 -2.35 10.03
N GLY A 72 -5.36 -3.54 9.88
CA GLY A 72 -4.95 -4.76 10.60
C GLY A 72 -4.04 -5.66 9.77
N THR A 73 -4.09 -6.97 10.04
CA THR A 73 -3.13 -7.94 9.50
C THR A 73 -3.65 -8.76 8.31
N GLU A 74 -4.94 -8.69 8.02
CA GLU A 74 -5.58 -9.46 6.95
C GLU A 74 -5.92 -8.53 5.77
N PHE A 75 -5.05 -8.54 4.76
CA PHE A 75 -5.12 -7.69 3.58
C PHE A 75 -5.80 -8.39 2.40
N PHE A 76 -6.27 -7.61 1.42
CA PHE A 76 -6.56 -8.16 0.10
C PHE A 76 -5.29 -8.76 -0.49
N ASN A 77 -5.43 -9.91 -1.15
CA ASN A 77 -4.34 -10.73 -1.63
C ASN A 77 -4.11 -10.51 -3.15
N PRO A 78 -3.22 -9.59 -3.56
CA PRO A 78 -2.85 -9.41 -4.97
C PRO A 78 -2.21 -10.67 -5.58
N GLY A 79 -1.56 -11.51 -4.78
CA GLY A 79 -1.02 -12.83 -5.18
C GLY A 79 -2.06 -13.69 -5.86
N VAL A 80 -3.25 -13.75 -5.28
CA VAL A 80 -4.39 -14.51 -5.79
C VAL A 80 -5.16 -13.69 -6.82
N GLY A 81 -5.51 -12.46 -6.44
CA GLY A 81 -6.39 -11.57 -7.20
C GLY A 81 -5.85 -11.09 -8.55
N CYS A 82 -4.54 -10.86 -8.63
CA CYS A 82 -3.85 -10.36 -9.82
C CYS A 82 -3.02 -11.42 -10.55
N SER A 83 -3.13 -12.70 -10.15
CA SER A 83 -2.51 -13.81 -10.87
C SER A 83 -3.00 -13.90 -12.31
N LEU A 84 -2.15 -14.39 -13.23
CA LEU A 84 -2.51 -14.53 -14.65
C LEU A 84 -3.78 -15.36 -14.85
N THR A 85 -3.93 -16.45 -14.09
CA THR A 85 -5.12 -17.31 -14.12
C THR A 85 -6.38 -16.56 -13.68
N LYS A 86 -6.27 -15.69 -12.66
CA LYS A 86 -7.44 -14.91 -12.18
C LYS A 86 -7.80 -13.76 -13.12
N LEU A 87 -6.83 -13.26 -13.86
CA LEU A 87 -6.99 -12.18 -14.84
C LEU A 87 -7.30 -12.67 -16.26
N GLU A 88 -7.35 -13.98 -16.49
CA GLU A 88 -7.68 -14.54 -17.80
C GLU A 88 -9.06 -14.05 -18.26
N GLY A 89 -9.12 -13.52 -19.48
CA GLY A 89 -10.33 -12.94 -20.06
C GLY A 89 -10.73 -11.56 -19.51
N LYS A 90 -10.04 -11.03 -18.49
CA LYS A 90 -10.27 -9.66 -18.00
C LYS A 90 -9.55 -8.65 -18.89
N THR A 91 -10.22 -7.54 -19.15
CA THR A 91 -9.71 -6.45 -19.98
C THR A 91 -9.15 -5.32 -19.12
N THR A 92 -8.36 -4.45 -19.75
CA THR A 92 -7.91 -3.19 -19.13
C THR A 92 -9.10 -2.35 -18.63
N ASP A 93 -10.22 -2.35 -19.34
CA ASP A 93 -11.40 -1.58 -18.98
C ASP A 93 -12.08 -2.13 -17.74
N ASP A 94 -12.16 -3.46 -17.59
CA ASP A 94 -12.68 -4.10 -16.38
C ASP A 94 -11.88 -3.71 -15.13
N LEU A 95 -10.54 -3.72 -15.26
CA LEU A 95 -9.64 -3.39 -14.15
C LEU A 95 -9.61 -1.88 -13.87
N ASN A 96 -9.81 -1.04 -14.89
CA ASN A 96 -10.00 0.40 -14.69
C ASN A 96 -11.33 0.71 -14.01
N ALA A 97 -12.40 -0.03 -14.30
CA ALA A 97 -13.68 0.08 -13.61
C ALA A 97 -13.53 -0.27 -12.12
N LEU A 98 -12.82 -1.36 -11.81
CA LEU A 98 -12.48 -1.71 -10.43
C LEU A 98 -11.69 -0.59 -9.75
N LYS A 99 -10.62 -0.11 -10.41
CA LYS A 99 -9.76 0.95 -9.91
C LYS A 99 -10.55 2.22 -9.61
N GLU A 100 -11.42 2.63 -10.52
CA GLU A 100 -12.30 3.79 -10.35
C GLU A 100 -13.19 3.61 -9.11
N CYS A 101 -13.86 2.46 -8.98
CA CYS A 101 -14.71 2.18 -7.84
C CYS A 101 -13.94 2.22 -6.51
N VAL A 102 -12.76 1.58 -6.45
CA VAL A 102 -11.90 1.57 -5.26
C VAL A 102 -11.43 2.98 -4.92
N LEU A 103 -10.91 3.74 -5.89
CA LEU A 103 -10.41 5.10 -5.65
C LEU A 103 -11.51 6.06 -5.22
N LYS A 104 -12.75 5.88 -5.68
CA LYS A 104 -13.90 6.65 -5.21
C LYS A 104 -14.13 6.50 -3.70
N LYS A 105 -13.83 5.33 -3.14
CA LYS A 105 -13.97 5.03 -1.71
C LYS A 105 -12.76 5.42 -0.89
N VAL A 106 -11.57 5.21 -1.45
CA VAL A 106 -10.30 5.66 -0.85
C VAL A 106 -10.28 7.18 -0.71
N ASN A 107 -10.77 7.91 -1.72
CA ASN A 107 -10.78 9.37 -1.76
C ASN A 107 -12.17 9.98 -1.48
N ASP A 108 -13.04 9.25 -0.77
CA ASP A 108 -14.34 9.78 -0.37
C ASP A 108 -14.15 11.08 0.44
N THR A 109 -14.91 12.13 0.12
CA THR A 109 -14.71 13.45 0.74
C THR A 109 -15.29 13.54 2.14
N VAL A 110 -16.12 12.59 2.55
CA VAL A 110 -16.81 12.55 3.84
C VAL A 110 -16.13 11.53 4.76
N GLN A 111 -15.90 10.32 4.27
CA GLN A 111 -15.32 9.21 5.04
C GLN A 111 -14.28 8.44 4.21
N PRO A 112 -13.12 9.05 3.91
CA PRO A 112 -12.06 8.39 3.16
C PRO A 112 -11.49 7.23 3.99
N CYS A 113 -11.68 5.99 3.52
CA CYS A 113 -11.33 4.80 4.29
C CYS A 113 -9.83 4.61 4.53
N ASN A 114 -9.00 5.41 3.86
CA ASN A 114 -7.55 5.39 4.02
C ASN A 114 -7.06 6.23 5.21
N LEU A 115 -7.94 6.93 5.93
CA LEU A 115 -7.57 7.64 7.15
C LEU A 115 -7.76 6.75 8.39
N PRO A 116 -6.92 6.89 9.44
CA PRO A 116 -6.97 6.00 10.61
C PRO A 116 -8.33 5.88 11.29
N GLN A 117 -9.16 6.94 11.27
CA GLN A 117 -10.48 6.95 11.88
C GLN A 117 -11.57 6.22 11.07
N PHE A 118 -11.31 5.91 9.78
CA PHE A 118 -12.26 5.27 8.88
C PHE A 118 -11.70 3.97 8.26
N THR A 119 -10.54 3.53 8.74
CA THR A 119 -9.90 2.30 8.29
C THR A 119 -10.61 1.07 8.87
N TYR A 120 -10.53 -0.04 8.16
CA TYR A 120 -11.08 -1.32 8.57
C TYR A 120 -9.99 -2.18 9.18
N ALA A 121 -10.31 -2.99 10.18
CA ALA A 121 -9.33 -3.90 10.77
C ALA A 121 -8.96 -5.02 9.78
N LEU A 122 -9.92 -5.50 8.97
CA LEU A 122 -9.74 -6.65 8.08
C LEU A 122 -10.23 -6.33 6.66
N ALA A 123 -9.60 -6.92 5.64
CA ALA A 123 -10.01 -6.80 4.24
C ALA A 123 -11.46 -7.28 4.01
N GLN A 124 -11.90 -8.34 4.68
CA GLN A 124 -13.29 -8.80 4.61
C GLN A 124 -14.28 -7.70 5.07
N GLN A 125 -13.93 -6.95 6.12
CA GLN A 125 -14.74 -5.85 6.62
C GLN A 125 -14.73 -4.68 5.63
N ALA A 126 -13.57 -4.36 5.04
CA ALA A 126 -13.48 -3.35 4.00
C ALA A 126 -14.31 -3.72 2.77
N LEU A 127 -14.34 -5.01 2.39
CA LEU A 127 -15.15 -5.51 1.27
C LEU A 127 -16.65 -5.42 1.56
N ALA A 128 -17.08 -5.76 2.77
CA ALA A 128 -18.47 -5.66 3.19
C ALA A 128 -18.92 -4.20 3.47
N GLY A 129 -17.96 -3.32 3.77
CA GLY A 129 -18.17 -1.90 4.04
C GLY A 129 -17.90 -1.04 2.81
N ALA A 130 -16.77 -0.32 2.83
CA ALA A 130 -16.41 0.67 1.81
C ALA A 130 -16.50 0.13 0.38
N PHE A 131 -16.06 -1.09 0.14
CA PHE A 131 -15.99 -1.70 -1.20
C PHE A 131 -17.19 -2.58 -1.55
N ALA A 132 -18.30 -2.54 -0.80
CA ALA A 132 -19.50 -3.31 -1.13
C ALA A 132 -20.04 -2.98 -2.53
N ALA A 133 -19.97 -1.70 -2.92
CA ALA A 133 -20.33 -1.23 -4.26
C ALA A 133 -19.34 -1.67 -5.36
N CYS A 134 -18.14 -2.12 -4.97
CA CYS A 134 -17.10 -2.62 -5.88
C CYS A 134 -17.08 -4.16 -5.95
N ASN A 135 -18.06 -4.83 -5.36
CA ASN A 135 -18.20 -6.29 -5.38
C ASN A 135 -19.55 -6.72 -6.00
N THR A 136 -20.01 -5.94 -6.98
CA THR A 136 -21.28 -6.09 -7.70
C THR A 136 -21.18 -5.41 -9.06
N SER A 137 -22.30 -5.27 -9.77
CA SER A 137 -22.39 -4.47 -10.99
C SER A 137 -22.07 -2.99 -10.71
N TYR A 138 -21.10 -2.45 -11.42
CA TYR A 138 -20.62 -1.08 -11.30
C TYR A 138 -20.69 -0.36 -12.65
N THR A 139 -21.32 0.82 -12.66
CA THR A 139 -21.32 1.70 -13.83
C THR A 139 -20.23 2.76 -13.65
N THR A 140 -19.23 2.70 -14.53
CA THR A 140 -18.14 3.67 -14.62
C THR A 140 -18.65 5.07 -14.95
N THR A 141 -17.81 6.07 -14.69
CA THR A 141 -18.08 7.46 -15.08
C THR A 141 -18.25 7.62 -16.60
N ALA A 142 -17.62 6.75 -17.39
CA ALA A 142 -17.77 6.68 -18.84
C ALA A 142 -19.08 6.00 -19.31
N GLY A 143 -19.92 5.50 -18.39
CA GLY A 143 -21.21 4.88 -18.69
C GLY A 143 -21.13 3.37 -19.00
N ALA A 144 -19.95 2.76 -18.99
CA ALA A 144 -19.80 1.31 -19.13
C ALA A 144 -20.16 0.60 -17.82
N THR A 145 -20.91 -0.51 -17.90
CA THR A 145 -21.29 -1.33 -16.75
C THR A 145 -20.49 -2.63 -16.73
N VAL A 146 -19.83 -2.92 -15.62
CA VAL A 146 -18.96 -4.08 -15.42
C VAL A 146 -19.38 -4.81 -14.15
N ASP A 147 -19.46 -6.14 -14.18
CA ASP A 147 -19.63 -6.94 -12.96
C ASP A 147 -18.28 -7.10 -12.26
N LEU A 148 -18.13 -6.42 -11.11
CA LEU A 148 -16.90 -6.43 -10.31
C LEU A 148 -16.90 -7.52 -9.23
N LYS A 149 -17.90 -8.40 -9.21
CA LYS A 149 -17.99 -9.45 -8.19
C LYS A 149 -16.75 -10.35 -8.20
N GLY A 150 -16.14 -10.51 -7.02
CA GLY A 150 -14.98 -11.38 -6.82
C GLY A 150 -13.67 -10.87 -7.45
N TYR A 151 -13.61 -9.59 -7.83
CA TYR A 151 -12.37 -8.95 -8.28
C TYR A 151 -11.42 -8.64 -7.13
N LEU A 152 -11.95 -8.27 -5.95
CA LEU A 152 -11.18 -8.14 -4.70
C LEU A 152 -11.26 -9.45 -3.92
N VAL A 153 -10.10 -10.06 -3.69
CA VAL A 153 -9.93 -11.33 -2.97
C VAL A 153 -9.03 -11.07 -1.77
N TYR A 154 -9.33 -11.69 -0.64
CA TYR A 154 -8.55 -11.64 0.60
C TYR A 154 -8.19 -13.07 1.00
#